data_AF-A9QA11-F1
#
_entry.id   AF-A9QA11-F1
#
_cell.length_a   1.000
_cell.length_b   1.000
_cell.length_c   1.000
_cell.angle_alpha   90.00
_cell.angle_beta   90.00
_cell.angle_gamma   90.00
#
_symmetry.space_group_name_H-M   'P 1'
#
loop_
_entity.id
_entity.type
_entity.pdbx_description
1 polymer ?
#
loop_
_entity_poly.entity_id
_entity_poly.type
_entity_poly.pdbx_seq_one_letter_code
_entity_poly.pdbx_strand_id
1 'polypeptide(L)' 'LAIFAEISVTTAGGPGVASTNLAFLIYARALLQFDVGGASAGGMVAIVIANIVAAFLLRAVARNLEA' A
#
# COMPACT_ATOMS: atom_id res chain seq x y z
N LEU A 1 -7.85 4.49 4.54
CA LEU A 1 -8.49 5.01 3.31
C LEU A 1 -8.18 6.49 3.07
N ALA A 2 -8.13 7.33 4.11
CA ALA A 2 -7.87 8.77 4.00
C ALA A 2 -6.66 9.12 3.12
N ILE A 3 -5.49 8.48 3.34
CA ILE A 3 -4.25 8.78 2.60
C ILE A 3 -4.38 8.50 1.10
N PHE A 4 -5.08 7.43 0.70
CA PHE A 4 -5.28 7.13 -0.72
C PHE A 4 -6.15 8.19 -1.39
N ALA A 5 -7.26 8.57 -0.74
CA ALA A 5 -8.18 9.58 -1.27
C ALA A 5 -7.52 10.95 -1.37
N GLU A 6 -6.75 11.34 -0.36
CA GLU A 6 -5.96 12.57 -0.35
C GLU A 6 -4.97 12.61 -1.51
N ILE A 7 -4.19 11.55 -1.72
CA ILE A 7 -3.26 11.49 -2.85
C ILE A 7 -4.03 11.57 -4.18
N SER A 8 -5.12 10.81 -4.32
CA SER A 8 -5.87 10.71 -5.58
C SER A 8 -6.52 12.03 -6.01
N VAL A 9 -7.02 12.81 -5.06
CA VAL A 9 -7.75 14.06 -5.34
C VAL A 9 -6.83 15.28 -5.33
N THR A 10 -5.83 15.31 -4.43
CA THR A 10 -5.03 16.52 -4.20
C THR A 10 -3.73 16.55 -5.00
N THR A 11 -3.09 15.40 -5.26
CA THR A 11 -1.75 15.37 -5.90
C THR A 11 -1.65 14.47 -7.12
N ALA A 12 -2.56 13.52 -7.29
CA ALA A 12 -2.51 12.47 -8.30
C ALA A 12 -1.14 11.75 -8.39
N GLY A 13 -0.41 11.64 -7.27
CA GLY A 13 0.91 11.02 -7.18
C GLY A 13 2.11 11.97 -7.33
N GLY A 14 1.86 13.26 -7.57
CA GLY A 14 2.90 14.26 -7.86
C GLY A 14 3.49 15.03 -6.66
N PRO A 15 4.45 15.94 -6.94
CA PRO A 15 5.08 16.19 -8.24
C PRO A 15 5.98 15.01 -8.66
N GLY A 16 5.86 14.59 -9.93
CA GLY A 16 6.49 13.34 -10.39
C GLY A 16 5.88 12.12 -9.72
N VAL A 17 6.62 11.50 -8.79
CA VAL A 17 6.20 10.32 -8.01
C VAL A 17 6.29 10.54 -6.49
N ALA A 18 6.47 11.79 -6.04
CA ALA A 18 6.80 12.10 -4.65
C ALA A 18 5.71 11.68 -3.64
N SER A 19 4.43 11.77 -4.02
CA SER A 19 3.31 11.33 -3.18
C SER A 19 2.80 9.92 -3.54
N THR A 20 3.47 9.23 -4.48
CA THR A 20 3.05 7.89 -4.91
C THR A 20 3.37 6.85 -3.86
N ASN A 21 2.34 6.33 -3.19
CA ASN A 21 2.45 5.18 -2.30
C ASN A 21 2.05 3.88 -3.02
N LEU A 22 2.27 2.73 -2.38
CA LEU A 22 2.00 1.42 -2.98
C LEU A 22 0.54 1.25 -3.43
N ALA A 23 -0.43 1.72 -2.63
CA ALA A 23 -1.85 1.62 -2.98
C ALA A 23 -2.20 2.48 -4.21
N PHE A 24 -1.69 3.71 -4.26
CA PHE A 24 -1.87 4.61 -5.40
C PHE A 24 -1.17 4.10 -6.65
N LEU A 25 0.00 3.47 -6.50
CA LEU A 25 0.73 2.87 -7.62
C LEU A 25 -0.04 1.69 -8.24
N ILE A 26 -0.64 0.82 -7.42
CA ILE A 26 -1.50 -0.27 -7.91
C ILE A 26 -2.72 0.29 -8.64
N TYR A 27 -3.36 1.31 -8.08
CA TYR A 27 -4.48 2.02 -8.72
C TYR A 27 -4.08 2.60 -10.08
N ALA A 28 -2.97 3.34 -10.13
CA ALA A 28 -2.49 3.99 -11.35
C ALA A 28 -2.15 2.97 -12.43
N ARG A 29 -1.48 1.87 -12.06
CA ARG A 29 -1.18 0.75 -12.97
C ARG A 29 -2.46 0.09 -13.50
N ALA A 30 -3.40 -0.23 -12.62
CA ALA A 30 -4.61 -0.97 -12.99
C ALA A 30 -5.58 -0.16 -13.85
N LEU A 31 -5.84 1.10 -13.47
CA LEU A 31 -6.97 1.89 -13.98
C LEU A 31 -6.55 3.04 -14.90
N LEU A 32 -5.34 3.58 -14.75
CA LEU A 32 -4.84 4.66 -15.61
C LEU A 32 -3.98 4.13 -16.75
N GLN A 33 -3.14 3.12 -16.46
CA GLN A 33 -2.23 2.51 -17.43
C GLN A 33 -2.78 1.21 -18.04
N PHE A 34 -3.92 0.71 -17.56
CA PHE A 34 -4.53 -0.55 -17.97
C PHE A 34 -3.56 -1.77 -17.88
N ASP A 35 -2.54 -1.67 -17.03
CA ASP A 35 -1.57 -2.72 -16.75
C ASP A 35 -2.03 -3.55 -15.55
N VAL A 36 -3.00 -4.43 -15.81
CA VAL A 36 -3.58 -5.33 -14.79
C VAL A 36 -2.53 -6.32 -14.27
N GLY A 37 -1.58 -6.74 -15.13
CA GLY A 37 -0.51 -7.66 -14.76
C GLY A 37 0.45 -7.03 -13.74
N GLY A 38 0.95 -5.83 -14.04
CA GLY A 38 1.81 -5.07 -13.13
C GLY A 38 1.09 -4.67 -11.84
N ALA A 39 -0.19 -4.29 -11.91
CA ALA A 39 -0.99 -3.99 -10.73
C ALA A 39 -1.19 -5.20 -9.82
N SER A 40 -1.46 -6.38 -10.41
CA SER A 40 -1.63 -7.64 -9.68
C SER A 40 -0.35 -8.08 -8.98
N ALA A 41 0.80 -7.94 -9.65
CA ALA A 41 2.10 -8.20 -9.04
C ALA A 41 2.36 -7.26 -7.84
N GLY A 42 2.06 -5.97 -7.99
CA GLY A 42 2.12 -5.01 -6.88
C GLY A 42 1.19 -5.37 -5.72
N GLY A 43 -0.02 -5.86 -6.03
CA GLY A 43 -0.99 -6.36 -5.05
C GLY A 43 -0.46 -7.54 -4.24
N MET A 44 0.16 -8.52 -4.89
CA MET A 44 0.77 -9.67 -4.20
C MET A 44 1.89 -9.24 -3.25
N VAL A 45 2.76 -8.33 -3.68
CA VAL A 45 3.83 -7.79 -2.82
C VAL A 45 3.24 -7.05 -1.61
N ALA A 46 2.20 -6.24 -1.81
CA ALA A 46 1.54 -5.54 -0.71
C ALA A 46 0.96 -6.50 0.35
N ILE A 47 0.37 -7.62 -0.08
CA ILE A 47 -0.17 -8.64 0.83
C ILE A 47 0.94 -9.31 1.64
N VAL A 48 2.07 -9.65 1.00
CA VAL A 48 3.22 -10.27 1.71
C VAL A 48 3.75 -9.33 2.78
N ILE A 49 3.95 -8.05 2.47
CA ILE A 49 4.39 -7.04 3.43
C ILE A 49 3.39 -6.92 4.59
N ALA A 50 2.08 -6.87 4.28
CA ALA A 50 1.04 -6.76 5.31
C ALA A 50 1.07 -7.95 6.30
N ASN A 51 1.28 -9.17 5.81
CA ASN A 51 1.40 -10.36 6.65
C ASN A 51 2.65 -10.32 7.53
N ILE A 52 3.78 -9.87 6.98
CA ILE A 52 5.02 -9.67 7.76
C ILE A 52 4.77 -8.67 8.88
N VAL A 53 4.22 -7.50 8.57
CA VAL A 53 3.90 -6.46 9.56
C VAL A 53 2.92 -7.00 10.62
N ALA A 54 1.87 -7.72 10.22
CA ALA A 54 0.93 -8.34 11.14
C ALA A 54 1.61 -9.32 12.10
N ALA A 55 2.51 -10.17 11.61
CA ALA A 55 3.25 -11.10 12.46
C ALA A 55 4.11 -10.38 13.52
N PHE A 56 4.76 -9.28 13.14
CA PHE A 56 5.53 -8.46 14.08
C PHE A 56 4.63 -7.75 15.10
N LEU A 57 3.52 -7.16 14.66
CA LEU A 57 2.56 -6.48 15.54
C LEU A 57 1.96 -7.44 16.56
N LEU A 58 1.54 -8.64 16.12
CA LEU A 58 1.01 -9.67 17.01
C LEU A 58 2.04 -10.12 18.05
N ARG A 59 3.30 -10.32 17.63
CA ARG A 59 4.40 -10.64 18.55
C ARG A 59 4.66 -9.53 19.57
N ALA A 60 4.67 -8.26 19.13
CA ALA A 60 4.90 -7.12 20.01
C ALA A 60 3.76 -6.97 21.03
N VAL A 61 2.51 -7.09 20.60
CA VAL A 61 1.34 -7.02 21.50
C VAL A 61 1.32 -8.18 22.48
N ALA A 62 1.54 -9.42 22.02
CA ALA A 62 1.58 -10.61 22.88
C ALA A 62 2.64 -10.48 23.98
N ARG A 63 3.83 -10.01 23.64
CA ARG A 63 4.92 -9.77 24.60
C ARG A 63 4.61 -8.69 25.65
N ASN A 64 3.77 -7.71 25.32
CA ASN A 64 3.34 -6.68 26.28
C ASN A 64 2.20 -7.16 27.20
N LEU A 65 1.51 -8.25 26.85
CA LEU A 65 0.44 -8.83 27.66
C LEU A 65 0.94 -9.85 28.70
N GLU A 66 2.10 -10.46 28.45
CA GLU A 66 2.77 -11.36 29.40
C GLU A 66 3.55 -10.61 30.50
N ALA A 67 3.53 -9.28 30.48
CA ALA A 67 4.20 -8.39 31.43
C ALA A 67 3.29 -7.93 32.57
#